data_AF-A0A2H0Z273-F1
#
_entry.id   AF-A0A2H0Z273-F1
#
_cell.length_a   1.000
_cell.length_b   1.000
_cell.length_c   1.000
_cell.angle_alpha   90.00
_cell.angle_beta   90.00
_cell.angle_gamma   90.00
#
_symmetry.space_group_name_H-M   'P 1'
#
loop_
_entity.id
_entity.type
_entity.pdbx_description
1 polymer ?
#
loop_
_entity_poly.entity_id
_entity_poly.type
_entity_poly.pdbx_seq_one_letter_code
_entity_poly.pdbx_strand_id
1 'polypeptide(L)'
;MLILSLFCISNSYSQNLFFEGEENSKIRNEVVAQVGSIKITVEEFVYSYEFGPAFPKRKKNSKLTHLNYMINEKLLTLEGYEKGVMEKESTKELFADIEYDLAAEEMFEKEIVPKIKINDTEINKVIETKQTEYQLRWLYARNPPDVDNYLKQLKSGISFDSLFTAQLSDSVLVDDRQLTTSL
;
A
#
# COMPACT_ATOMS: atom_id res chain seq x y z
N MET A 1 41.45 2.83 4.19
CA MET A 1 40.26 2.85 3.33
C MET A 1 39.06 2.89 4.27
N LEU A 2 38.53 4.08 4.53
CA LEU A 2 37.47 4.31 5.52
C LEU A 2 36.13 3.87 4.91
N ILE A 3 35.50 2.85 5.48
CA ILE A 3 34.16 2.43 5.09
C ILE A 3 33.17 3.36 5.80
N LEU A 4 32.53 4.21 5.02
CA LEU A 4 31.47 5.11 5.44
C LEU A 4 30.23 4.25 5.79
N SER A 5 29.91 4.08 7.06
CA SER A 5 28.66 3.44 7.49
C SER A 5 27.50 4.37 7.16
N LEU A 6 26.73 4.04 6.11
CA LEU A 6 25.42 4.64 5.87
C LEU A 6 24.48 4.18 6.99
N PHE A 7 24.27 5.04 7.99
CA PHE A 7 23.13 4.90 8.88
C PHE A 7 21.89 5.31 8.08
N CYS A 8 21.18 4.34 7.50
CA CYS A 8 19.80 4.54 7.07
C CYS A 8 18.94 4.67 8.32
N ILE A 9 18.76 5.89 8.80
CA ILE A 9 17.74 6.21 9.80
C ILE A 9 16.40 6.07 9.07
N SER A 10 15.72 4.94 9.26
CA SER A 10 14.32 4.75 8.88
C SER A 10 13.45 5.57 9.83
N ASN A 11 13.50 6.87 9.64
CA ASN A 11 12.55 7.80 10.22
C ASN A 11 11.28 7.67 9.36
N SER A 12 10.29 6.90 9.84
CA SER A 12 8.92 6.90 9.31
C SER A 12 8.27 8.26 9.59
N TYR A 13 8.72 9.30 8.88
CA TYR A 13 8.23 10.68 9.00
C TYR A 13 7.34 10.97 7.81
N SER A 14 6.24 10.23 7.65
CA SER A 14 5.29 10.56 6.57
C SER A 14 4.46 11.81 6.89
N GLN A 15 4.36 12.21 8.16
CA GLN A 15 3.52 13.35 8.60
C GLN A 15 4.31 14.63 8.97
N ASN A 16 5.64 14.65 8.78
CA ASN A 16 6.46 15.85 9.02
C ASN A 16 7.37 16.19 7.82
N LEU A 17 7.09 15.63 6.65
CA LEU A 17 8.02 15.67 5.51
C LEU A 17 8.26 17.08 4.94
N PHE A 18 7.31 18.01 5.13
CA PHE A 18 7.35 19.33 4.48
C PHE A 18 7.69 20.50 5.41
N PHE A 19 7.58 20.35 6.74
CA PHE A 19 7.61 21.49 7.66
C PHE A 19 8.38 21.24 8.96
N GLU A 20 9.59 20.70 8.88
CA GLU A 20 10.48 20.56 10.05
C GLU A 20 11.11 21.93 10.45
N GLY A 21 11.09 22.27 11.74
CA GLY A 21 11.71 23.50 12.30
C GLY A 21 10.74 24.64 12.69
N GLU A 22 11.16 25.51 13.62
CA GLU A 22 10.32 26.60 14.18
C GLU A 22 9.98 27.71 13.18
N GLU A 23 10.88 28.06 12.24
CA GLU A 23 10.59 29.08 11.22
C GLU A 23 9.46 28.65 10.25
N ASN A 24 9.27 27.34 10.06
CA ASN A 24 8.21 26.77 9.24
C ASN A 24 6.81 26.84 9.90
N SER A 25 6.74 27.13 11.20
CA SER A 25 5.47 27.30 11.95
C SER A 25 4.61 28.44 11.40
N LYS A 26 5.22 29.58 11.09
CA LYS A 26 4.50 30.75 10.59
C LYS A 26 3.96 30.53 9.17
N ILE A 27 4.76 29.87 8.33
CA ILE A 27 4.39 29.55 6.95
C ILE A 27 3.26 28.51 6.92
N ARG A 28 3.33 27.46 7.75
CA ARG A 28 2.26 26.44 7.86
C ARG A 28 0.87 27.04 8.07
N ASN A 29 0.80 28.03 8.96
CA ASN A 29 -0.45 28.66 9.38
C ASN A 29 -0.88 29.83 8.48
N GLU A 30 -0.11 30.17 7.44
CA GLU A 30 -0.50 31.19 6.47
C GLU A 30 -1.75 30.72 5.71
N VAL A 31 -2.68 31.64 5.48
CA VAL A 31 -3.98 31.35 4.86
C VAL A 31 -3.87 31.53 3.36
N VAL A 32 -4.09 30.46 2.60
CA VAL A 32 -4.09 30.50 1.12
C VAL A 32 -5.46 30.79 0.53
N ALA A 33 -6.52 30.52 1.28
CA ALA A 33 -7.90 30.86 0.93
C ALA A 33 -8.79 30.87 2.18
N GLN A 34 -9.92 31.59 2.12
CA GLN A 34 -10.92 31.60 3.17
C GLN A 34 -12.31 31.43 2.56
N VAL A 35 -13.11 30.53 3.14
CA VAL A 35 -14.46 30.18 2.71
C VAL A 35 -15.39 30.36 3.92
N GLY A 36 -16.10 31.49 3.97
CA GLY A 36 -16.90 31.86 5.14
C GLY A 36 -16.04 31.92 6.41
N SER A 37 -16.40 31.09 7.40
CA SER A 37 -15.66 30.95 8.66
C SER A 37 -14.47 29.99 8.59
N ILE A 38 -14.34 29.19 7.53
CA ILE A 38 -13.31 28.16 7.39
C ILE A 38 -12.12 28.73 6.61
N LYS A 39 -10.90 28.54 7.13
CA LYS A 39 -9.65 28.92 6.48
C LYS A 39 -8.99 27.67 5.89
N ILE A 40 -8.35 27.83 4.74
CA ILE A 40 -7.45 26.82 4.16
C ILE A 40 -6.04 27.33 4.38
N THR A 41 -5.23 26.59 5.14
CA THR A 41 -3.85 26.97 5.44
C THR A 41 -2.88 26.42 4.39
N VAL A 42 -1.65 26.92 4.37
CA VAL A 42 -0.57 26.37 3.54
C VAL A 42 -0.34 24.89 3.85
N GLU A 43 -0.31 24.52 5.13
CA GLU A 43 -0.12 23.14 5.55
C GLU A 43 -1.21 22.22 4.99
N GLU A 44 -2.48 22.59 5.18
CA GLU A 44 -3.61 21.82 4.67
C GLU A 44 -3.55 21.69 3.14
N PHE A 45 -3.24 22.79 2.44
CA PHE A 45 -3.11 22.79 1.00
C PHE A 45 -2.00 21.85 0.51
N VAL A 46 -0.83 21.88 1.15
CA VAL A 46 0.31 21.03 0.77
C VAL A 46 -0.02 19.56 1.01
N TYR A 47 -0.51 19.19 2.20
CA TYR A 47 -0.89 17.80 2.48
C TYR A 47 -1.99 17.31 1.54
N SER A 48 -3.04 18.10 1.36
CA SER A 48 -4.14 17.77 0.44
C SER A 48 -3.66 17.65 -1.01
N TYR A 49 -2.78 18.53 -1.48
CA TYR A 49 -2.28 18.45 -2.86
C TYR A 49 -1.35 17.25 -3.05
N GLU A 50 -0.49 16.94 -2.08
CA GLU A 50 0.50 15.87 -2.22
C GLU A 50 -0.10 14.49 -2.07
N PHE A 51 -0.97 14.29 -1.09
CA PHE A 51 -1.57 12.98 -0.77
C PHE A 51 -3.01 12.82 -1.28
N GLY A 52 -3.61 13.88 -1.81
CA GLY A 52 -4.95 13.83 -2.39
C GLY A 52 -4.98 13.26 -3.81
N PRO A 53 -6.14 13.36 -4.48
CA PRO A 53 -6.35 12.72 -5.77
C PRO A 53 -5.34 13.13 -6.84
N ALA A 54 -4.94 12.20 -7.71
CA ALA A 54 -3.91 12.47 -8.72
C ALA A 54 -4.39 13.31 -9.92
N PHE A 55 -5.70 13.42 -10.14
CA PHE A 55 -6.26 14.06 -11.34
C PHE A 55 -6.04 15.59 -11.45
N PRO A 56 -5.99 16.41 -10.38
CA PRO A 56 -5.66 17.83 -10.47
C PRO A 56 -4.21 18.05 -10.92
N LYS A 57 -3.29 17.16 -10.52
CA LYS A 57 -1.85 17.24 -10.86
C LYS A 57 -1.57 17.17 -12.36
N ARG A 58 -2.50 16.59 -13.15
CA ARG A 58 -2.37 16.43 -14.60
C ARG A 58 -2.86 17.64 -15.41
N LYS A 59 -3.44 18.64 -14.76
CA LYS A 59 -4.01 19.84 -15.41
C LYS A 59 -3.00 20.99 -15.43
N LYS A 60 -3.12 21.86 -16.43
CA LYS A 60 -2.45 23.18 -16.40
C LYS A 60 -2.99 23.96 -15.19
N ASN A 61 -2.11 24.68 -14.48
CA ASN A 61 -2.45 25.36 -13.22
C ASN A 61 -2.99 24.39 -12.15
N SER A 62 -2.36 23.22 -12.01
CA SER A 62 -2.79 22.13 -11.11
C SER A 62 -3.03 22.60 -9.67
N LYS A 63 -2.13 23.42 -9.12
CA LYS A 63 -2.23 23.97 -7.75
C LYS A 63 -3.48 24.82 -7.54
N LEU A 64 -3.74 25.76 -8.46
CA LEU A 64 -4.96 26.59 -8.42
C LEU A 64 -6.22 25.74 -8.61
N THR A 65 -6.16 24.75 -9.51
CA THR A 65 -7.27 23.82 -9.73
C THR A 65 -7.58 23.01 -8.47
N HIS A 66 -6.56 22.52 -7.78
CA HIS A 66 -6.71 21.82 -6.50
C HIS A 66 -7.26 22.72 -5.41
N LEU A 67 -6.76 23.95 -5.29
CA LEU A 67 -7.27 24.93 -4.33
C LEU A 67 -8.76 25.20 -4.55
N ASN A 68 -9.19 25.32 -5.81
CA ASN A 68 -10.62 25.48 -6.13
C ASN A 68 -11.46 24.26 -5.73
N TYR A 69 -10.91 23.04 -5.81
CA TYR A 69 -11.59 21.85 -5.29
C TYR A 69 -11.72 21.88 -3.77
N MET A 70 -10.64 22.23 -3.04
CA MET A 70 -10.70 22.40 -1.59
C MET A 70 -11.72 23.47 -1.19
N ILE A 71 -11.79 24.59 -1.93
CA ILE A 71 -12.81 25.64 -1.71
C ILE A 71 -14.22 25.07 -1.88
N ASN A 72 -14.47 24.30 -2.93
CA ASN A 72 -15.77 23.66 -3.16
C ASN A 72 -16.12 22.66 -2.05
N GLU A 73 -15.15 21.89 -1.56
CA GLU A 73 -15.34 20.99 -0.42
C GLU A 73 -15.73 21.78 0.84
N LYS A 74 -15.05 22.89 1.15
CA LYS A 74 -15.42 23.73 2.31
C LYS A 74 -16.81 24.35 2.17
N LEU A 75 -17.22 24.76 0.97
CA LEU A 75 -18.59 25.23 0.72
C LEU A 75 -19.62 24.14 1.03
N LEU A 76 -19.36 22.90 0.59
CA LEU A 76 -20.22 21.75 0.91
C LEU A 76 -20.22 21.44 2.41
N THR A 77 -19.08 21.58 3.10
CA THR A 77 -18.99 21.41 4.55
C THR A 77 -19.87 22.41 5.29
N LEU A 78 -19.81 23.70 4.92
CA LEU A 78 -20.65 24.74 5.53
C LEU A 78 -22.14 24.44 5.36
N GLU A 79 -22.56 24.10 4.14
CA GLU A 79 -23.94 23.66 3.87
C GLU A 79 -24.33 22.43 4.69
N GLY A 80 -23.40 21.49 4.85
CA GLY A 80 -23.58 20.29 5.67
C GLY A 80 -23.82 20.62 7.15
N TYR A 81 -23.07 21.57 7.71
CA TYR A 81 -23.29 22.04 9.07
C TYR A 81 -24.64 22.74 9.22
N GLU A 82 -25.03 23.61 8.29
CA GLU A 82 -26.33 24.28 8.31
C GLU A 82 -27.50 23.28 8.26
N LYS A 83 -27.32 22.17 7.53
CA LYS A 83 -28.32 21.10 7.40
C LYS A 83 -28.30 20.08 8.53
N GLY A 84 -27.46 20.26 9.53
CA GLY A 84 -27.34 19.33 10.65
C GLY A 84 -26.88 17.92 10.21
N VAL A 85 -25.96 17.85 9.25
CA VAL A 85 -25.46 16.55 8.75
C VAL A 85 -24.63 15.82 9.80
N MET A 86 -23.84 16.54 10.62
CA MET A 86 -23.00 15.95 11.67
C MET A 86 -23.81 15.34 12.82
N GLU A 87 -25.05 15.77 13.00
CA GLU A 87 -25.93 15.35 14.07
C GLU A 87 -26.59 14.00 13.77
N LYS A 88 -26.60 13.60 12.49
CA LYS A 88 -27.14 12.32 12.03
C LYS A 88 -26.32 11.16 12.57
N GLU A 89 -27.01 10.13 13.04
CA GLU A 89 -26.36 8.96 13.64
C GLU A 89 -25.35 8.31 12.70
N SER A 90 -25.71 8.11 11.43
CA SER A 90 -24.81 7.53 10.44
C SER A 90 -23.53 8.34 10.19
N THR A 91 -23.57 9.66 10.41
CA THR A 91 -22.39 10.52 10.27
C THR A 91 -21.53 10.49 11.53
N LYS A 92 -22.14 10.39 12.72
CA LYS A 92 -21.43 10.20 13.99
C LYS A 92 -20.72 8.85 14.05
N GLU A 93 -21.40 7.79 13.64
CA GLU A 93 -20.82 6.45 13.55
C GLU A 93 -19.60 6.45 12.62
N LEU A 94 -19.74 6.99 11.40
CA LEU A 94 -18.63 7.11 10.46
C LEU A 94 -17.47 7.94 11.02
N PHE A 95 -17.77 9.05 11.70
CA PHE A 95 -16.74 9.88 12.32
C PHE A 95 -16.01 9.13 13.44
N ALA A 96 -16.75 8.40 14.28
CA ALA A 96 -16.18 7.59 15.35
C ALA A 96 -15.29 6.49 14.79
N ASP A 97 -15.70 5.80 13.72
CA ASP A 97 -14.88 4.76 13.08
C ASP A 97 -13.53 5.32 12.61
N ILE A 98 -13.53 6.48 11.94
CA ILE A 98 -12.29 7.16 11.51
C ILE A 98 -11.43 7.55 12.72
N GLU A 99 -12.05 8.07 13.79
CA GLU A 99 -11.34 8.45 15.01
C GLU A 99 -10.69 7.23 15.68
N TYR A 100 -11.40 6.10 15.73
CA TYR A 100 -10.88 4.84 16.29
C TYR A 100 -9.70 4.31 15.47
N ASP A 101 -9.78 4.31 14.14
CA ASP A 101 -8.70 3.87 13.27
C ASP A 101 -7.44 4.73 13.45
N LEU A 102 -7.60 6.06 13.49
CA LEU A 102 -6.49 6.98 13.73
C LEU A 102 -5.86 6.79 15.11
N ALA A 103 -6.68 6.59 16.14
CA ALA A 103 -6.19 6.35 17.50
C ALA A 103 -5.43 5.01 17.60
N ALA A 104 -5.91 3.97 16.91
CA ALA A 104 -5.27 2.67 16.88
C ALA A 104 -3.92 2.71 16.13
N GLU A 105 -3.85 3.41 14.99
CA GLU A 105 -2.61 3.62 14.24
C GLU A 105 -1.58 4.38 15.10
N GLU A 106 -2.00 5.47 15.74
CA GLU A 106 -1.12 6.27 16.58
C GLU A 106 -0.62 5.50 17.81
N MET A 107 -1.48 4.68 18.43
CA MET A 107 -1.08 3.76 19.51
C MET A 107 -0.07 2.73 19.00
N PHE A 108 -0.30 2.14 17.82
CA PHE A 108 0.61 1.16 17.24
C PHE A 108 2.00 1.77 16.98
N GLU A 109 2.05 2.95 16.37
CA GLU A 109 3.29 3.67 16.08
C GLU A 109 4.04 4.09 17.36
N LYS A 110 3.33 4.56 18.39
CA LYS A 110 3.98 5.01 19.64
C LYS A 110 4.36 3.88 20.58
N GLU A 111 3.54 2.83 20.66
CA GLU A 111 3.68 1.81 21.69
C GLU A 111 4.23 0.49 21.18
N ILE A 112 3.98 0.13 19.92
CA ILE A 112 4.35 -1.17 19.38
C ILE A 112 5.61 -1.07 18.54
N VAL A 113 5.67 -0.16 17.56
CA VAL A 113 6.81 -0.01 16.65
C VAL A 113 8.16 0.11 17.38
N PRO A 114 8.33 0.93 18.44
CA PRO A 114 9.61 1.04 19.14
C PRO A 114 10.02 -0.22 19.90
N LYS A 115 9.08 -1.13 20.17
CA LYS A 115 9.33 -2.42 20.83
C LYS A 115 9.68 -3.52 19.84
N ILE A 116 9.43 -3.33 18.54
CA ILE A 116 9.80 -4.30 17.49
C ILE A 116 11.31 -4.30 17.36
N LYS A 117 11.93 -5.46 17.58
CA LYS A 117 13.36 -5.67 17.38
C LYS A 117 13.53 -6.62 16.20
N ILE A 118 14.05 -6.10 15.10
CA ILE A 118 14.40 -6.88 13.92
C ILE A 118 15.90 -7.15 13.98
N ASN A 119 16.30 -8.41 13.87
CA ASN A 119 17.72 -8.77 13.83
C ASN A 119 18.19 -8.96 12.37
N ASP A 120 19.48 -8.74 12.13
CA ASP A 120 20.06 -8.87 10.78
C ASP A 120 19.91 -10.29 10.22
N THR A 121 19.85 -11.31 11.08
CA THR A 121 19.66 -12.71 10.64
C THR A 121 18.26 -12.94 10.05
N GLU A 122 17.22 -12.33 10.59
CA GLU A 122 15.86 -12.36 10.06
C GLU A 122 15.77 -11.61 8.74
N ILE A 123 16.41 -10.44 8.65
CA ILE A 123 16.49 -9.65 7.42
C ILE A 123 17.19 -10.46 6.33
N ASN A 124 18.36 -11.03 6.61
CA ASN A 124 19.12 -11.83 5.66
C ASN A 124 18.33 -13.07 5.21
N LYS A 125 17.65 -13.76 6.14
CA LYS A 125 16.78 -14.89 5.81
C LYS A 125 15.67 -14.49 4.86
N VAL A 126 14.99 -13.37 5.09
CA VAL A 126 13.93 -12.89 4.19
C VAL A 126 14.51 -12.53 2.82
N ILE A 127 15.68 -11.89 2.76
CA ILE A 127 16.36 -11.57 1.49
C ILE A 127 16.70 -12.84 0.72
N GLU A 128 17.35 -13.82 1.34
CA GLU A 128 17.70 -15.10 0.72
C GLU A 128 16.46 -15.84 0.21
N THR A 129 15.40 -15.83 1.02
CA THR A 129 14.14 -16.49 0.68
C THR A 129 13.49 -15.83 -0.56
N LYS A 130 13.47 -14.49 -0.60
CA LYS A 130 12.93 -13.71 -1.72
C LYS A 130 13.76 -13.77 -2.99
N GLN A 131 15.05 -14.10 -2.89
CA GLN A 131 15.93 -14.32 -4.04
C GLN A 131 15.72 -15.68 -4.72
N THR A 132 14.95 -16.57 -4.11
CA THR A 132 14.69 -17.91 -4.65
C THR A 132 13.29 -17.99 -5.21
N GLU A 133 13.19 -18.19 -6.52
CA GLU A 133 11.95 -18.47 -7.22
C GLU A 133 11.86 -19.97 -7.53
N TYR A 134 10.74 -20.58 -7.17
CA TYR A 134 10.45 -21.98 -7.43
C TYR A 134 9.41 -22.07 -8.53
N GLN A 135 9.73 -22.84 -9.57
CA GLN A 135 8.76 -23.29 -10.55
C GLN A 135 8.40 -24.75 -10.27
N LEU A 136 7.20 -24.97 -9.75
CA LEU A 136 6.65 -26.30 -9.53
C LEU A 136 5.79 -26.68 -10.73
N ARG A 137 6.09 -27.82 -11.34
CA ARG A 137 5.23 -28.46 -12.36
C ARG A 137 4.74 -29.79 -11.82
N TRP A 138 3.50 -30.16 -12.12
CA TRP A 138 2.95 -31.46 -11.71
C TRP A 138 2.23 -32.15 -12.85
N LEU A 139 2.22 -33.48 -12.81
CA LEU A 139 1.40 -34.31 -13.69
C LEU A 139 0.04 -34.51 -13.05
N TYR A 140 -1.03 -34.17 -13.78
CA TYR A 140 -2.39 -34.42 -13.33
C TYR A 140 -2.83 -35.83 -13.72
N ALA A 141 -3.43 -36.56 -12.78
CA ALA A 141 -4.03 -37.87 -13.00
C ALA A 141 -5.46 -37.85 -12.50
N ARG A 142 -6.40 -38.36 -13.31
CA ARG A 142 -7.82 -38.37 -12.93
C ARG A 142 -8.14 -39.49 -11.94
N ASN A 143 -7.37 -40.58 -11.99
CA ASN A 143 -7.54 -41.76 -11.14
C ASN A 143 -6.19 -42.34 -10.69
N PRO A 144 -6.16 -43.17 -9.64
CA PRO A 144 -4.92 -43.79 -9.15
C PRO A 144 -4.17 -44.65 -10.19
N PRO A 145 -4.82 -45.46 -11.04
CA PRO A 145 -4.12 -46.19 -12.11
C PRO A 145 -3.29 -45.32 -13.06
N ASP A 146 -3.77 -44.11 -13.38
CA ASP A 146 -3.02 -43.16 -14.23
C ASP A 146 -1.74 -42.68 -13.53
N VAL A 147 -1.76 -42.51 -12.20
CA VAL A 147 -0.56 -42.18 -11.39
C VAL A 147 0.46 -43.32 -11.49
N ASP A 148 0.03 -44.56 -11.31
CA ASP A 148 0.91 -45.73 -11.41
C ASP A 148 1.53 -45.85 -12.80
N ASN A 149 0.77 -45.49 -13.83
CA ASN A 149 1.26 -45.47 -15.21
C ASN A 149 2.35 -44.40 -15.41
N TYR A 150 2.16 -43.17 -14.91
CA TYR A 150 3.19 -42.14 -14.97
C TYR A 150 4.45 -42.56 -14.20
N LEU A 151 4.29 -43.15 -13.01
CA LEU A 151 5.42 -43.66 -12.22
C LEU A 151 6.20 -44.77 -12.96
N LYS A 152 5.53 -45.69 -13.65
CA LYS A 152 6.18 -46.71 -14.49
C LYS A 152 6.95 -46.08 -15.63
N GLN A 153 6.37 -45.11 -16.32
CA GLN A 153 7.00 -44.38 -17.43
C GLN A 153 8.26 -43.63 -16.97
N LEU A 154 8.17 -42.91 -15.84
CA LEU A 154 9.33 -42.25 -15.22
C LEU A 154 10.43 -43.26 -14.86
N LYS A 155 10.07 -44.40 -14.24
CA LYS A 155 11.02 -45.48 -13.90
C LYS A 155 11.66 -46.14 -15.13
N SER A 156 10.96 -46.16 -16.27
CA SER A 156 11.50 -46.65 -17.55
C SER A 156 12.42 -45.65 -18.27
N GLY A 157 12.61 -44.44 -17.71
CA GLY A 157 13.52 -43.42 -18.25
C GLY A 157 12.86 -42.37 -19.13
N ILE A 158 11.52 -42.33 -19.22
CA ILE A 158 10.81 -41.22 -19.86
C ILE A 158 10.97 -39.97 -19.00
N SER A 159 11.32 -38.84 -19.61
CA SER A 159 11.52 -37.59 -18.87
C SER A 159 10.18 -37.00 -18.38
N PHE A 160 10.24 -36.32 -17.23
CA PHE A 160 9.08 -35.62 -16.68
C PHE A 160 8.52 -34.58 -17.65
N ASP A 161 9.38 -33.79 -18.29
CA ASP A 161 8.95 -32.74 -19.23
C ASP A 161 8.19 -33.30 -20.43
N SER A 162 8.56 -34.50 -20.90
CA SER A 162 7.83 -35.17 -21.99
C SER A 162 6.43 -35.56 -21.54
N LEU A 163 6.28 -36.12 -20.33
CA LEU A 163 4.98 -36.47 -19.77
C LEU A 163 4.13 -35.23 -19.50
N PHE A 164 4.75 -34.16 -19.00
CA PHE A 164 4.09 -32.88 -18.72
C PHE A 164 3.55 -32.23 -19.99
N THR A 165 4.39 -32.13 -21.02
CA THR A 165 4.00 -31.53 -22.31
C THR A 165 2.88 -32.33 -22.98
N ALA A 166 2.87 -33.65 -22.82
CA ALA A 166 1.80 -34.51 -23.35
C ALA A 166 0.42 -34.27 -22.69
N GLN A 167 0.34 -33.60 -21.54
CA GLN A 167 -0.93 -33.24 -20.90
C GLN A 167 -1.50 -31.90 -21.39
N LEU A 168 -0.69 -31.11 -22.10
CA LEU A 168 -1.09 -29.80 -22.60
C LEU A 168 -1.94 -29.98 -23.86
N SER A 169 -2.98 -29.17 -23.97
CA SER A 169 -3.90 -29.15 -25.12
C SER A 169 -4.53 -27.76 -25.23
N ASP A 170 -5.34 -27.51 -26.25
CA ASP A 170 -6.05 -26.23 -26.42
C ASP A 170 -6.90 -25.84 -25.19
N SER A 171 -7.30 -26.82 -24.37
CA SER A 171 -8.12 -26.62 -23.17
C SER A 171 -7.34 -26.78 -21.85
N VAL A 172 -6.04 -27.11 -21.89
CA VAL A 172 -5.20 -27.28 -20.70
C VAL A 172 -3.88 -26.56 -20.93
N LEU A 173 -3.71 -25.43 -20.25
CA LEU A 173 -2.58 -24.54 -20.40
C LEU A 173 -1.47 -24.90 -19.39
N VAL A 174 -0.26 -24.39 -19.64
CA VAL A 174 0.89 -24.56 -18.73
C VAL A 174 0.57 -24.04 -17.33
N ASP A 175 -0.11 -22.90 -17.24
CA ASP A 175 -0.48 -22.25 -15.98
C ASP A 175 -1.47 -23.08 -15.15
N ASP A 176 -2.20 -24.01 -15.77
CA ASP A 176 -3.10 -24.94 -15.06
C ASP A 176 -2.35 -26.09 -14.35
N ARG A 177 -1.05 -26.25 -14.67
CA ARG A 177 -0.21 -27.37 -14.23
C ARG A 177 1.16 -26.92 -13.71
N GLN A 178 1.35 -25.61 -13.60
CA GLN A 178 2.56 -24.98 -13.11
C GLN A 178 2.21 -23.91 -12.08
N LEU A 179 3.02 -23.82 -11.03
CA LEU A 179 2.98 -22.75 -10.05
C LEU A 179 4.37 -22.15 -9.95
N THR A 180 4.44 -20.83 -10.10
CA THR A 180 5.65 -20.07 -9.80
C THR A 180 5.46 -19.36 -8.47
N THR A 181 6.35 -19.56 -7.52
CA THR A 181 6.30 -18.92 -6.21
C THR A 181 7.69 -18.53 -5.74
N SER A 182 7.83 -17.33 -5.19
CA SER A 182 8.93 -16.98 -4.30
C SER A 182 8.61 -17.48 -2.90
N LEU A 183 9.56 -18.01 -2.15
CA LEU A 183 9.35 -18.19 -0.71
C LEU A 183 9.43 -16.82 0.01
#